data_AF-A0A348NT19-F1
#
_entry.id   AF-A0A348NT19-F1
#
_cell.length_a   1.000
_cell.length_b   1.000
_cell.length_c   1.000
_cell.angle_alpha   90.00
_cell.angle_beta   90.00
_cell.angle_gamma   90.00
#
_symmetry.space_group_name_H-M   'P 1'
#
loop_
_entity.id
_entity.type
_entity.pdbx_description
1 polymer ?
#
loop_
_entity_poly.entity_id
_entity_poly.type
_entity_poly.pdbx_seq_one_letter_code
_entity_poly.pdbx_strand_id
1 'polypeptide(L)'
;MRASSWTLIAVTGVAALTIGLGTAKVIELDNAAAERESRVLALETRITDAGASVAALRAAIDEEDAEASTLAEATTARMSFVEAIGALRTALESATDKVDVASQRQAALDAQATVAADPATPATYVGATAAVQRATSEVDAKIRAYEAEQRRKAAEAAARSHSAPITRGGGSAPGGSTGGGWLAEMRSILTNVGGGGYALVEYDGNCGGVTAPACASSTGTIMVSSAVADWPYVTKVWGMTHELAHQYQFRVWKQMTASPSYQTLFNNNPELLANCMAATRGATQASGGCGPAQLGWAAGIWQGIVAG
;
A
#
# COMPACT_ATOMS: atom_id res chain seq x y z
N MET A 1 87.05 -92.23 28.68
CA MET A 1 86.65 -91.43 27.49
C MET A 1 85.16 -91.59 27.13
N ARG A 2 84.20 -91.45 28.07
CA ARG A 2 82.74 -91.55 27.77
C ARG A 2 81.87 -90.41 28.30
N ALA A 3 82.42 -89.50 29.11
CA ALA A 3 81.68 -88.35 29.64
C ALA A 3 81.53 -87.20 28.63
N SER A 4 82.44 -87.08 27.66
CA SER A 4 82.51 -85.94 26.73
C SER A 4 81.41 -85.96 25.64
N SER A 5 80.84 -87.12 25.33
CA SER A 5 79.86 -87.28 24.24
C SER A 5 78.42 -86.93 24.66
N TRP A 6 78.07 -87.14 25.94
CA TRP A 6 76.73 -86.83 26.45
C TRP A 6 76.53 -85.33 26.69
N THR A 7 77.57 -84.62 27.13
CA THR A 7 77.53 -83.17 27.30
C THR A 7 77.40 -82.43 25.98
N LEU A 8 78.06 -82.93 24.92
CA LEU A 8 77.97 -82.33 23.58
C LEU A 8 76.57 -82.50 22.99
N ILE A 9 75.95 -83.68 23.12
CA ILE A 9 74.58 -83.93 22.65
C ILE A 9 73.56 -83.07 23.42
N ALA A 10 73.71 -82.94 24.75
CA ALA A 10 72.82 -82.12 25.58
C ALA A 10 72.92 -80.62 25.24
N VAL A 11 74.13 -80.08 25.04
CA VAL A 11 74.34 -78.67 24.68
C VAL A 11 73.82 -78.37 23.26
N THR A 12 74.01 -79.30 22.31
CA THR A 12 73.52 -79.13 20.94
C THR A 12 71.99 -79.19 20.86
N GLY A 13 71.36 -80.08 21.65
CA GLY A 13 69.90 -80.17 21.75
C GLY A 13 69.25 -78.94 22.39
N VAL A 14 69.84 -78.39 23.45
CA VAL A 14 69.36 -77.16 24.09
C VAL A 14 69.55 -75.94 23.18
N ALA A 15 70.67 -75.85 22.45
CA ALA A 15 70.90 -74.81 21.46
C ALA A 15 69.92 -74.88 20.27
N ALA A 16 69.63 -76.08 19.76
CA ALA A 16 68.66 -76.27 18.69
C ALA A 16 67.23 -75.91 19.14
N LEU A 17 66.86 -76.22 20.39
CA LEU A 17 65.56 -75.88 20.95
C LEU A 17 65.40 -74.37 21.16
N THR A 18 66.43 -73.67 21.67
CA THR A 18 66.38 -72.21 21.85
C THR A 18 66.36 -71.46 20.52
N ILE A 19 67.10 -71.94 19.50
CA ILE A 19 67.04 -71.39 18.14
C ILE A 19 65.67 -71.66 17.50
N GLY A 20 65.11 -72.86 17.68
CA GLY A 20 63.78 -73.23 17.18
C GLY A 20 62.63 -72.41 17.80
N LEU A 21 62.69 -72.19 19.12
CA LEU A 21 61.71 -71.32 19.82
C LEU A 21 61.89 -69.83 19.46
N GLY A 22 63.14 -69.38 19.30
CA GLY A 22 63.45 -68.02 18.85
C GLY A 22 62.93 -67.74 17.43
N THR A 23 63.14 -68.67 16.50
CA THR A 23 62.63 -68.55 15.11
C THR A 23 61.11 -68.59 15.05
N ALA A 24 60.45 -69.46 15.81
CA ALA A 24 58.98 -69.47 15.92
C ALA A 24 58.44 -68.14 16.46
N LYS A 25 59.10 -67.55 17.47
CA LYS A 25 58.67 -66.26 18.04
C LYS A 25 58.90 -65.08 17.09
N VAL A 26 59.97 -65.11 16.31
CA VAL A 26 60.24 -64.12 15.25
C VAL A 26 59.15 -64.18 14.18
N ILE A 27 58.77 -65.37 13.71
CA ILE A 27 57.69 -65.53 12.73
C ILE A 27 56.35 -65.01 13.27
N GLU A 28 56.03 -65.28 14.54
CA GLU A 28 54.81 -64.76 15.18
C GLU A 28 54.81 -63.22 15.26
N LEU A 29 55.95 -62.62 15.63
CA LEU A 29 56.11 -61.18 15.71
C LEU A 29 56.05 -60.51 14.33
N ASP A 30 56.65 -61.11 13.30
CA ASP A 30 56.59 -60.62 11.92
C ASP A 30 55.16 -60.68 11.39
N ASN A 31 54.43 -61.76 11.65
CA ASN A 31 53.01 -61.87 11.28
C ASN A 31 52.16 -60.81 12.00
N ALA A 32 52.39 -60.59 13.30
CA ALA A 32 51.70 -59.56 14.06
C ALA A 32 52.06 -58.14 13.60
N ALA A 33 53.30 -57.91 13.17
CA ALA A 33 53.75 -56.64 12.60
C ALA A 33 53.09 -56.38 11.24
N ALA A 34 53.07 -57.37 10.35
CA ALA A 34 52.39 -57.29 9.06
C ALA A 34 50.88 -57.04 9.21
N GLU A 35 50.23 -57.69 10.19
CA GLU A 35 48.82 -57.44 10.49
C GLU A 35 48.60 -56.00 10.97
N ARG A 36 49.45 -55.48 11.86
CA ARG A 36 49.36 -54.09 12.32
C ARG A 36 49.57 -53.09 11.18
N GLU A 37 50.56 -53.33 10.33
CA GLU A 37 50.82 -52.49 9.15
C GLU A 37 49.61 -52.46 8.21
N SER A 38 49.00 -53.61 7.94
CA SER A 38 47.77 -53.69 7.14
C SER A 38 46.60 -52.90 7.75
N ARG A 39 46.45 -52.93 9.09
CA ARG A 39 45.43 -52.17 9.82
C ARG A 39 45.70 -50.67 9.78
N VAL A 40 46.97 -50.25 9.87
CA VAL A 40 47.37 -48.84 9.77
C VAL A 40 47.07 -48.31 8.37
N LEU A 41 47.43 -49.02 7.31
CA LEU A 41 47.12 -48.64 5.93
C LEU A 41 45.60 -48.57 5.68
N ALA A 42 44.83 -49.50 6.25
CA ALA A 42 43.37 -49.47 6.17
C ALA A 42 42.77 -48.26 6.91
N LEU A 43 43.32 -47.89 8.08
CA LEU A 43 42.91 -46.70 8.81
C LEU A 43 43.28 -45.41 8.07
N GLU A 44 44.48 -45.35 7.49
CA GLU A 44 44.93 -44.21 6.68
C GLU A 44 44.02 -44.00 5.47
N THR A 45 43.66 -45.09 4.78
CA THR A 45 42.66 -45.06 3.69
C THR A 45 41.32 -44.51 4.18
N ARG A 46 40.80 -45.03 5.30
CA ARG A 46 39.53 -44.53 5.88
C ARG A 46 39.59 -43.06 6.30
N ILE A 47 40.73 -42.59 6.83
CA ILE A 47 40.93 -41.19 7.20
C ILE A 47 40.92 -40.30 5.96
N THR A 48 41.61 -40.72 4.89
CA THR A 48 41.60 -40.01 3.61
C THR A 48 40.19 -39.95 3.02
N ASP A 49 39.46 -41.07 3.02
CA ASP A 49 38.08 -41.14 2.52
C ASP A 49 37.12 -40.27 3.35
N ALA A 50 37.27 -40.28 4.68
CA ALA A 50 36.51 -39.42 5.57
C ALA A 50 36.85 -37.94 5.35
N GLY A 51 38.13 -37.61 5.14
CA GLY A 51 38.59 -36.26 4.80
C GLY A 51 37.98 -35.75 3.49
N ALA A 52 37.95 -36.59 2.45
CA ALA A 52 37.30 -36.28 1.19
C ALA A 52 35.78 -36.09 1.35
N SER A 53 35.13 -36.93 2.15
CA SER A 53 33.69 -36.83 2.43
C SER A 53 33.33 -35.55 3.18
N VAL A 54 34.14 -35.15 4.18
CA VAL A 54 33.95 -33.89 4.92
C VAL A 54 34.16 -32.68 4.00
N ALA A 55 35.14 -32.73 3.10
CA ALA A 55 35.36 -31.66 2.13
C ALA A 55 34.16 -31.52 1.17
N ALA A 56 33.63 -32.63 0.67
CA ALA A 56 32.45 -32.64 -0.19
C ALA A 56 31.20 -32.11 0.52
N LEU A 57 30.98 -32.50 1.78
CA LEU A 57 29.86 -31.99 2.58
C LEU A 57 29.96 -30.49 2.85
N ARG A 58 31.17 -29.97 3.11
CA ARG A 58 31.37 -28.52 3.27
C ARG A 58 31.05 -27.76 2.00
N ALA A 59 31.51 -28.25 0.84
CA ALA A 59 31.20 -27.63 -0.44
C ALA A 59 29.68 -27.60 -0.70
N ALA A 60 28.96 -28.67 -0.38
CA ALA A 60 27.50 -28.72 -0.51
C ALA A 60 26.80 -27.76 0.46
N ILE A 61 27.27 -27.62 1.70
CA ILE A 61 26.74 -26.64 2.66
C ILE A 61 26.96 -25.22 2.14
N ASP A 62 28.16 -24.91 1.65
CA ASP A 62 28.47 -23.57 1.12
C ASP A 62 27.58 -23.21 -0.10
N GLU A 63 27.25 -24.20 -0.94
CA GLU A 63 26.31 -24.04 -2.07
C GLU A 63 24.87 -23.76 -1.59
N GLU A 64 24.37 -24.55 -0.66
CA GLU A 64 23.04 -24.37 -0.07
C GLU A 64 22.92 -23.03 0.69
N ASP A 65 23.97 -22.60 1.40
CA ASP A 65 24.00 -21.30 2.08
C ASP A 65 23.97 -20.14 1.07
N ALA A 66 24.62 -20.28 -0.07
CA ALA A 66 24.59 -19.30 -1.15
C ALA A 66 23.20 -19.21 -1.82
N GLU A 67 22.54 -20.35 -2.04
CA GLU A 67 21.16 -20.41 -2.54
C GLU A 67 20.18 -19.78 -1.53
N ALA A 68 20.31 -20.12 -0.24
CA ALA A 68 19.49 -19.56 0.82
C ALA A 68 19.62 -18.03 0.92
N SER A 69 20.85 -17.51 0.81
CA SER A 69 21.10 -16.07 0.76
C SER A 69 20.39 -15.41 -0.44
N THR A 70 20.49 -16.02 -1.62
CA THR A 70 19.84 -15.51 -2.84
C THR A 70 18.32 -15.47 -2.70
N LEU A 71 17.72 -16.52 -2.12
CA LEU A 71 16.27 -16.57 -1.86
C LEU A 71 15.81 -15.54 -0.82
N ALA A 72 16.64 -15.25 0.19
CA ALA A 72 16.37 -14.21 1.18
C ALA A 72 16.36 -12.81 0.55
N GLU A 73 17.30 -12.54 -0.35
CA GLU A 73 17.33 -11.30 -1.13
C GLU A 73 16.11 -11.18 -2.06
N ALA A 74 15.74 -12.26 -2.75
CA ALA A 74 14.58 -12.29 -3.62
C ALA A 74 13.27 -12.04 -2.84
N THR A 75 13.17 -12.61 -1.63
CA THR A 75 12.03 -12.37 -0.72
C THR A 75 11.94 -10.90 -0.32
N THR A 76 13.08 -10.27 -0.01
CA THR A 76 13.14 -8.84 0.32
C THR A 76 12.71 -7.99 -0.87
N ALA A 77 13.24 -8.26 -2.06
CA ALA A 77 12.89 -7.54 -3.28
C ALA A 77 11.41 -7.73 -3.66
N ARG A 78 10.85 -8.92 -3.41
CA ARG A 78 9.42 -9.21 -3.60
C ARG A 78 8.52 -8.33 -2.74
N MET A 79 8.90 -8.05 -1.49
CA MET A 79 8.11 -7.15 -0.64
C MET A 79 8.00 -5.75 -1.25
N SER A 80 9.10 -5.19 -1.73
CA SER A 80 9.11 -3.89 -2.42
C SER A 80 8.28 -3.89 -3.71
N PHE A 81 8.32 -4.99 -4.47
CA PHE A 81 7.48 -5.14 -5.66
C PHE A 81 5.98 -5.15 -5.33
N VAL A 82 5.59 -5.89 -4.29
CA VAL A 82 4.19 -5.94 -3.83
C VAL A 82 3.71 -4.56 -3.34
N GLU A 83 4.55 -3.84 -2.60
CA GLU A 83 4.25 -2.47 -2.16
C GLU A 83 4.04 -1.54 -3.37
N ALA A 84 4.91 -1.61 -4.38
CA ALA A 84 4.78 -0.82 -5.60
C ALA A 84 3.48 -1.13 -6.37
N ILE A 85 3.09 -2.40 -6.47
CA ILE A 85 1.81 -2.80 -7.08
C ILE A 85 0.62 -2.25 -6.27
N GLY A 86 0.71 -2.28 -4.94
CA GLY A 86 -0.30 -1.67 -4.06
C GLY A 86 -0.44 -0.17 -4.30
N ALA A 87 0.67 0.56 -4.42
CA ALA A 87 0.67 1.98 -4.73
C ALA A 87 0.05 2.28 -6.11
N LEU A 88 0.41 1.50 -7.14
CA LEU A 88 -0.18 1.64 -8.47
C LEU A 88 -1.68 1.40 -8.45
N ARG A 89 -2.15 0.39 -7.72
CA ARG A 89 -3.59 0.12 -7.58
C ARG A 89 -4.33 1.34 -7.03
N THR A 90 -3.84 1.95 -5.96
CA THR A 90 -4.42 3.17 -5.38
C THR A 90 -4.46 4.34 -6.37
N ALA A 91 -3.39 4.51 -7.16
CA ALA A 91 -3.33 5.53 -8.21
C ALA A 91 -4.35 5.26 -9.33
N LEU A 92 -4.48 4.00 -9.78
CA LEU A 92 -5.45 3.60 -10.80
C LEU A 92 -6.89 3.79 -10.33
N GLU A 93 -7.19 3.48 -9.06
CA GLU A 93 -8.50 3.75 -8.45
C GLU A 93 -8.80 5.25 -8.44
N SER A 94 -7.81 6.08 -8.09
CA SER A 94 -7.92 7.55 -8.09
C SER A 94 -8.09 8.16 -9.49
N ALA A 95 -7.65 7.45 -10.52
CA ALA A 95 -7.75 7.84 -11.93
C ALA A 95 -9.10 7.51 -12.59
N THR A 96 -9.94 6.72 -11.91
CA THR A 96 -11.25 6.27 -12.42
C THR A 96 -12.07 7.47 -12.90
N ASP A 97 -12.62 7.37 -14.12
CA ASP A 97 -13.43 8.40 -14.78
C ASP A 97 -12.72 9.76 -15.01
N LYS A 98 -11.40 9.84 -14.79
CA LYS A 98 -10.61 11.07 -15.01
C LYS A 98 -9.70 10.97 -16.22
N VAL A 99 -8.94 9.87 -16.32
CA VAL A 99 -7.87 9.72 -17.33
C VAL A 99 -7.75 8.28 -17.81
N ASP A 100 -7.33 8.10 -19.07
CA ASP A 100 -7.00 6.77 -19.60
C ASP A 100 -5.69 6.25 -19.01
N VAL A 101 -5.75 5.06 -18.43
CA VAL A 101 -4.66 4.36 -17.73
C VAL A 101 -4.38 2.97 -18.30
N ALA A 102 -4.90 2.65 -19.50
CA ALA A 102 -4.75 1.32 -20.10
C ALA A 102 -3.27 0.91 -20.25
N SER A 103 -2.39 1.82 -20.69
CA SER A 103 -0.96 1.53 -20.84
C SER A 103 -0.27 1.26 -19.50
N GLN A 104 -0.66 1.97 -18.43
CA GLN A 104 -0.09 1.75 -17.09
C GLN A 104 -0.57 0.42 -16.49
N ARG A 105 -1.81 0.02 -16.76
CA ARG A 105 -2.30 -1.33 -16.42
C ARG A 105 -1.52 -2.41 -17.15
N GLN A 106 -1.26 -2.24 -18.44
CA GLN A 106 -0.47 -3.20 -19.22
C GLN A 106 0.98 -3.29 -18.70
N ALA A 107 1.62 -2.16 -18.42
CA ALA A 107 2.98 -2.15 -17.85
C ALA A 107 3.06 -2.92 -16.51
N ALA A 108 2.01 -2.86 -15.68
CA ALA A 108 1.93 -3.62 -14.45
C ALA A 108 1.78 -5.13 -14.69
N LEU A 109 1.03 -5.54 -15.72
CA LEU A 109 0.89 -6.94 -16.11
C LEU A 109 2.22 -7.48 -16.66
N ASP A 110 2.91 -6.71 -17.49
CA ASP A 110 4.22 -7.08 -18.03
C ASP A 110 5.29 -7.21 -16.93
N ALA A 111 5.26 -6.31 -15.94
CA ALA A 111 6.11 -6.38 -14.77
C ALA A 111 5.82 -7.63 -13.92
N GLN A 112 4.54 -7.97 -13.69
CA GLN A 112 4.15 -9.19 -12.99
C GLN A 112 4.56 -10.45 -13.75
N ALA A 113 4.42 -10.46 -15.09
CA ALA A 113 4.85 -11.58 -15.92
C ALA A 113 6.38 -11.78 -15.87
N THR A 114 7.15 -10.69 -15.86
CA THR A 114 8.61 -10.73 -15.71
C THR A 114 9.03 -11.38 -14.40
N VAL A 115 8.40 -10.99 -13.28
CA VAL A 115 8.66 -11.59 -11.96
C VAL A 115 8.20 -13.05 -11.90
N ALA A 116 7.07 -13.38 -12.51
CA ALA A 116 6.56 -14.76 -12.53
C ALA A 116 7.45 -15.71 -13.35
N ALA A 117 8.13 -15.22 -14.39
CA ALA A 117 9.03 -16.02 -15.21
C ALA A 117 10.31 -16.43 -14.48
N ASP A 118 10.78 -15.59 -13.54
CA ASP A 118 11.98 -15.88 -12.76
C ASP A 118 11.86 -15.27 -11.34
N PRO A 119 11.15 -15.98 -10.43
CA PRO A 119 10.84 -15.49 -9.10
C PRO A 119 11.97 -15.69 -8.09
N ALA A 120 13.02 -16.45 -8.43
CA ALA A 120 14.15 -16.73 -7.54
C ALA A 120 15.27 -15.68 -7.68
N THR A 121 15.33 -14.96 -8.80
CA THR A 121 16.36 -13.95 -9.05
C THR A 121 15.99 -12.59 -8.45
N PRO A 122 16.75 -12.03 -7.49
CA PRO A 122 16.42 -10.73 -6.88
C PRO A 122 16.37 -9.56 -7.88
N ALA A 123 17.22 -9.59 -8.90
CA ALA A 123 17.32 -8.52 -9.90
C ALA A 123 16.05 -8.36 -10.76
N THR A 124 15.25 -9.42 -10.95
CA THR A 124 14.01 -9.37 -11.74
C THR A 124 12.98 -8.47 -11.06
N TYR A 125 12.89 -8.56 -9.72
CA TYR A 125 12.04 -7.70 -8.91
C TYR A 125 12.46 -6.23 -8.95
N VAL A 126 13.76 -5.92 -8.96
CA VAL A 126 14.25 -4.53 -8.99
C VAL A 126 13.78 -3.83 -10.27
N GLY A 127 13.99 -4.47 -11.43
CA GLY A 127 13.55 -3.93 -12.73
C GLY A 127 12.03 -3.78 -12.82
N ALA A 128 11.30 -4.81 -12.38
CA ALA A 128 9.84 -4.80 -12.37
C ALA A 128 9.26 -3.74 -11.43
N THR A 129 9.84 -3.57 -10.23
CA THR A 129 9.46 -2.55 -9.24
C THR A 129 9.62 -1.15 -9.83
N ALA A 130 10.75 -0.87 -10.46
CA ALA A 130 10.99 0.42 -11.09
C ALA A 130 10.00 0.70 -12.24
N ALA A 131 9.62 -0.33 -13.02
CA ALA A 131 8.60 -0.19 -14.05
C ALA A 131 7.22 0.17 -13.48
N VAL A 132 6.80 -0.51 -12.41
CA VAL A 132 5.54 -0.22 -11.71
C VAL A 132 5.56 1.19 -11.11
N GLN A 133 6.64 1.59 -10.44
CA GLN A 133 6.77 2.94 -9.87
C GLN A 133 6.72 4.05 -10.94
N ARG A 134 7.31 3.83 -12.12
CA ARG A 134 7.17 4.73 -13.26
C ARG A 134 5.72 4.82 -13.72
N ALA A 135 5.03 3.69 -13.87
CA ALA A 135 3.62 3.66 -14.23
C ALA A 135 2.77 4.43 -13.20
N THR A 136 3.01 4.26 -11.90
CA THR A 136 2.34 5.02 -10.83
C THR A 136 2.56 6.52 -11.00
N SER A 137 3.81 6.95 -11.19
CA SER A 137 4.16 8.36 -11.36
C SER A 137 3.49 8.99 -12.59
N GLU A 138 3.36 8.23 -13.67
CA GLU A 138 2.65 8.64 -14.88
C GLU A 138 1.14 8.78 -14.65
N VAL A 139 0.50 7.86 -13.91
CA VAL A 139 -0.91 8.00 -13.52
C VAL A 139 -1.10 9.28 -12.70
N ASP A 140 -0.28 9.51 -11.68
CA ASP A 140 -0.38 10.70 -10.84
C ASP A 140 -0.18 11.99 -11.64
N ALA A 141 0.76 11.99 -12.60
CA ALA A 141 0.97 13.13 -13.49
C ALA A 141 -0.26 13.39 -14.38
N LYS A 142 -0.87 12.34 -14.94
CA LYS A 142 -2.12 12.45 -15.72
C LYS A 142 -3.26 13.01 -14.87
N ILE A 143 -3.45 12.53 -13.63
CA ILE A 143 -4.47 13.05 -12.71
C ILE A 143 -4.25 14.53 -12.43
N ARG A 144 -3.02 14.94 -12.06
CA ARG A 144 -2.70 16.35 -11.80
C ARG A 144 -2.97 17.25 -13.01
N ALA A 145 -2.64 16.76 -14.22
CA ALA A 145 -2.92 17.48 -15.46
C ALA A 145 -4.43 17.63 -15.70
N TYR A 146 -5.20 16.55 -15.50
CA TYR A 146 -6.66 16.59 -15.57
C TYR A 146 -7.24 17.61 -14.58
N GLU A 147 -6.83 17.56 -13.31
CA GLU A 147 -7.31 18.50 -12.28
C GLU A 147 -6.95 19.96 -12.58
N ALA A 148 -5.74 20.20 -13.10
CA ALA A 148 -5.34 21.54 -13.54
C ALA A 148 -6.23 22.05 -14.69
N GLU A 149 -6.57 21.19 -15.64
CA GLU A 149 -7.47 21.52 -16.73
C GLU A 149 -8.90 21.78 -16.25
N GLN A 150 -9.40 20.98 -15.30
CA GLN A 150 -10.72 21.24 -14.68
C GLN A 150 -10.74 22.59 -13.96
N ARG A 151 -9.67 22.93 -13.22
CA ARG A 151 -9.52 24.26 -12.59
C ARG A 151 -9.49 25.39 -13.63
N ARG A 152 -8.78 25.22 -14.75
CA ARG A 152 -8.73 26.21 -15.84
C ARG A 152 -10.10 26.42 -16.45
N LYS A 153 -10.81 25.34 -16.81
CA LYS A 153 -12.18 25.41 -17.34
C LYS A 153 -13.14 26.07 -16.37
N ALA A 154 -13.03 25.76 -15.07
CA ALA A 154 -13.82 26.42 -14.03
C ALA A 154 -13.53 27.92 -13.94
N ALA A 155 -12.26 28.33 -14.01
CA ALA A 155 -11.86 29.74 -14.01
C ALA A 155 -12.34 30.49 -15.26
N GLU A 156 -12.26 29.87 -16.44
CA GLU A 156 -12.78 30.45 -17.70
C GLU A 156 -14.32 30.55 -17.70
N ALA A 157 -15.01 29.57 -17.13
CA ALA A 157 -16.46 29.62 -16.95
C ALA A 157 -16.85 30.74 -15.97
N ALA A 158 -16.10 30.89 -14.87
CA ALA A 158 -16.27 32.00 -13.93
C ALA A 158 -16.02 33.36 -14.61
N ALA A 159 -14.96 33.52 -15.40
CA ALA A 159 -14.69 34.77 -16.12
C ALA A 159 -15.82 35.14 -17.11
N ARG A 160 -16.42 34.14 -17.79
CA ARG A 160 -17.57 34.34 -18.68
C ARG A 160 -18.84 34.73 -17.92
N SER A 161 -19.09 34.19 -16.74
CA SER A 161 -20.24 34.60 -15.91
C SER A 161 -20.12 36.01 -15.36
N HIS A 162 -18.92 36.57 -15.23
CA HIS A 162 -18.70 37.99 -14.88
C HIS A 162 -18.93 38.95 -16.08
N SER A 163 -19.03 38.44 -17.30
CA SER A 163 -19.18 39.23 -18.54
C SER A 163 -20.62 39.26 -19.08
N ALA A 164 -21.54 38.52 -18.45
CA ALA A 164 -22.95 38.55 -18.82
C ALA A 164 -23.57 39.91 -18.44
N PRO A 165 -24.35 40.58 -19.32
CA PRO A 165 -24.95 41.85 -18.98
C PRO A 165 -25.91 41.64 -17.81
N ILE A 166 -25.62 42.29 -16.68
CA ILE A 166 -26.56 42.38 -15.56
C ILE A 166 -27.74 43.22 -16.06
N THR A 167 -28.85 42.58 -16.43
CA THR A 167 -30.15 43.25 -16.52
C THR A 167 -30.52 43.69 -15.12
N ARG A 168 -30.17 44.95 -14.82
CA ARG A 168 -30.42 45.67 -13.58
C ARG A 168 -31.93 45.84 -13.41
N GLY A 169 -32.57 44.91 -12.71
CA GLY A 169 -33.88 45.13 -12.09
C GLY A 169 -33.70 46.14 -10.95
N GLY A 170 -34.38 47.28 -11.05
CA GLY A 170 -34.21 48.42 -10.16
C GLY A 170 -34.62 48.15 -8.71
N GLY A 171 -33.79 48.64 -7.79
CA GLY A 171 -34.04 48.67 -6.35
C GLY A 171 -32.83 49.25 -5.62
N SER A 172 -32.80 50.57 -5.46
CA SER A 172 -31.95 51.33 -4.52
C SER A 172 -32.13 50.78 -3.08
N ALA A 173 -31.21 50.74 -2.12
CA ALA A 173 -29.91 51.35 -1.76
C ALA A 173 -29.40 50.60 -0.47
N PRO A 174 -28.38 51.01 0.32
CA PRO A 174 -27.16 51.79 0.07
C PRO A 174 -25.84 51.07 0.50
N GLY A 175 -24.71 51.59 -0.01
CA GLY A 175 -23.31 51.59 0.47
C GLY A 175 -22.79 50.61 1.55
N GLY A 176 -21.66 49.96 1.23
CA GLY A 176 -20.80 49.28 2.20
C GLY A 176 -19.66 48.48 1.57
N SER A 177 -18.70 49.17 0.95
CA SER A 177 -17.47 48.56 0.41
C SER A 177 -16.47 48.29 1.54
N THR A 178 -16.37 47.04 2.02
CA THR A 178 -15.19 46.45 2.72
C THR A 178 -15.27 44.93 2.99
N GLY A 179 -16.15 44.16 2.33
CA GLY A 179 -16.34 42.71 2.57
C GLY A 179 -15.67 41.75 1.56
N GLY A 180 -14.75 42.22 0.73
CA GLY A 180 -14.48 41.61 -0.58
C GLY A 180 -13.57 40.38 -0.67
N GLY A 181 -12.87 39.99 0.40
CA GLY A 181 -11.89 38.90 0.34
C GLY A 181 -12.47 37.52 0.66
N TRP A 182 -12.94 37.35 1.89
CA TRP A 182 -13.37 36.05 2.40
C TRP A 182 -14.69 35.58 1.76
N LEU A 183 -15.65 36.47 1.49
CA LEU A 183 -16.91 36.06 0.84
C LEU A 183 -16.66 35.64 -0.62
N ALA A 184 -15.70 36.29 -1.30
CA ALA A 184 -15.26 35.88 -2.62
C ALA A 184 -14.52 34.51 -2.58
N GLU A 185 -13.74 34.25 -1.53
CA GLU A 185 -13.15 32.93 -1.26
C GLU A 185 -14.26 31.86 -1.09
N MET A 186 -15.27 32.13 -0.26
CA MET A 186 -16.40 31.22 -0.06
C MET A 186 -17.18 30.99 -1.36
N ARG A 187 -17.37 32.02 -2.18
CA ARG A 187 -17.94 31.90 -3.53
C ARG A 187 -17.08 30.99 -4.43
N SER A 188 -15.77 31.16 -4.41
CA SER A 188 -14.84 30.31 -5.17
C SER A 188 -14.95 28.85 -4.71
N ILE A 189 -14.92 28.60 -3.40
CA ILE A 189 -15.09 27.27 -2.82
C ILE A 189 -16.44 26.66 -3.20
N LEU A 190 -17.54 27.40 -3.04
CA LEU A 190 -18.89 26.96 -3.42
C LEU A 190 -18.96 26.58 -4.90
N THR A 191 -18.31 27.36 -5.76
CA THR A 191 -18.23 27.07 -7.19
C THR A 191 -17.47 25.77 -7.45
N ASN A 192 -16.32 25.57 -6.79
CA ASN A 192 -15.49 24.38 -6.92
C ASN A 192 -16.19 23.09 -6.47
N VAL A 193 -17.07 23.18 -5.47
CA VAL A 193 -17.87 22.02 -5.01
C VAL A 193 -19.15 21.80 -5.82
N GLY A 194 -19.35 22.57 -6.91
CA GLY A 194 -20.46 22.41 -7.85
C GLY A 194 -21.70 23.28 -7.56
N GLY A 195 -21.56 24.27 -6.68
CA GLY A 195 -22.63 25.18 -6.25
C GLY A 195 -22.69 26.51 -7.02
N GLY A 196 -22.00 26.65 -8.15
CA GLY A 196 -21.91 27.90 -8.91
C GLY A 196 -23.26 28.49 -9.36
N GLY A 197 -24.29 27.64 -9.51
CA GLY A 197 -25.65 28.06 -9.85
C GLY A 197 -26.50 28.59 -8.69
N TYR A 198 -25.98 28.58 -7.46
CA TYR A 198 -26.71 29.03 -6.27
C TYR A 198 -26.24 30.41 -5.82
N ALA A 199 -27.18 31.23 -5.34
CA ALA A 199 -26.85 32.50 -4.71
C ALA A 199 -26.05 32.25 -3.41
N LEU A 200 -25.12 33.15 -3.11
CA LEU A 200 -24.29 33.14 -1.91
C LEU A 200 -24.34 34.56 -1.41
N VAL A 201 -24.83 34.72 -0.20
CA VAL A 201 -24.96 36.02 0.44
C VAL A 201 -24.34 35.95 1.82
N GLU A 202 -23.83 37.09 2.28
CA GLU A 202 -23.47 37.26 3.67
C GLU A 202 -24.75 37.42 4.52
N TYR A 203 -24.76 36.88 5.73
CA TYR A 203 -25.85 37.09 6.70
C TYR A 203 -25.35 37.15 8.14
N ASP A 204 -26.26 37.50 9.05
CA ASP A 204 -26.01 37.77 10.47
C ASP A 204 -25.83 36.50 11.34
N GLY A 205 -25.91 35.31 10.75
CA GLY A 205 -25.79 34.03 11.47
C GLY A 205 -27.13 33.46 11.97
N ASN A 206 -28.26 34.15 11.80
CA ASN A 206 -29.57 33.61 12.18
C ASN A 206 -30.19 32.75 11.05
N CYS A 207 -30.17 31.43 11.23
CA CYS A 207 -30.72 30.46 10.29
C CYS A 207 -32.00 29.85 10.87
N GLY A 208 -33.17 30.41 10.54
CA GLY A 208 -34.45 29.85 10.98
C GLY A 208 -34.65 29.81 12.50
N GLY A 209 -34.05 30.74 13.24
CA GLY A 209 -34.14 30.82 14.71
C GLY A 209 -33.01 30.14 15.47
N VAL A 210 -32.04 29.52 14.77
CA VAL A 210 -30.80 29.01 15.37
C VAL A 210 -29.59 29.79 14.85
N THR A 211 -28.61 30.01 15.72
CA THR A 211 -27.35 30.63 15.33
C THR A 211 -26.49 29.58 14.63
N ALA A 212 -26.24 29.78 13.34
CA ALA A 212 -25.39 28.93 12.52
C ALA A 212 -24.36 29.79 11.75
N PRO A 213 -23.17 29.25 11.44
CA PRO A 213 -22.18 29.95 10.62
C PRO A 213 -22.53 29.96 9.13
N ALA A 214 -23.31 28.99 8.68
CA ALA A 214 -23.80 28.86 7.33
C ALA A 214 -25.24 28.30 7.33
N CYS A 215 -25.98 28.56 6.27
CA CYS A 215 -27.39 28.19 6.15
C CYS A 215 -27.81 28.10 4.69
N ALA A 216 -28.77 27.23 4.39
CA ALA A 216 -29.35 27.06 3.07
C ALA A 216 -30.87 27.33 3.10
N SER A 217 -31.35 28.17 2.19
CA SER A 217 -32.78 28.37 1.96
C SER A 217 -33.31 27.45 0.86
N SER A 218 -34.59 27.08 0.96
CA SER A 218 -35.29 26.35 -0.10
C SER A 218 -35.48 27.15 -1.40
N THR A 219 -35.18 28.45 -1.38
CA THR A 219 -35.27 29.36 -2.54
C THR A 219 -34.00 29.38 -3.39
N GLY A 220 -33.00 28.56 -3.09
CA GLY A 220 -31.77 28.49 -3.88
C GLY A 220 -30.66 29.45 -3.41
N THR A 221 -30.74 29.92 -2.16
CA THR A 221 -29.73 30.80 -1.57
C THR A 221 -28.96 30.05 -0.48
N ILE A 222 -27.64 30.12 -0.57
CA ILE A 222 -26.72 29.74 0.51
C ILE A 222 -26.28 31.03 1.20
N MET A 223 -26.26 31.01 2.52
CA MET A 223 -25.98 32.16 3.38
C MET A 223 -24.80 31.80 4.27
N VAL A 224 -23.82 32.69 4.39
CA VAL A 224 -22.65 32.50 5.24
C VAL A 224 -22.41 33.72 6.10
N SER A 225 -22.11 33.52 7.38
CA SER A 225 -21.75 34.63 8.26
C SER A 225 -20.24 34.85 8.24
N SER A 226 -19.80 36.03 8.64
CA SER A 226 -18.37 36.36 8.72
C SER A 226 -17.59 35.47 9.68
N ALA A 227 -18.26 34.70 10.56
CA ALA A 227 -17.62 33.72 11.44
C ALA A 227 -16.85 32.61 10.68
N VAL A 228 -17.15 32.41 9.40
CA VAL A 228 -16.45 31.41 8.56
C VAL A 228 -15.14 31.94 7.95
N ALA A 229 -14.86 33.24 8.09
CA ALA A 229 -13.69 33.86 7.45
C ALA A 229 -12.38 33.23 7.92
N ASP A 230 -12.27 32.94 9.21
CA ASP A 230 -11.07 32.39 9.86
C ASP A 230 -11.05 30.86 9.92
N TRP A 231 -12.03 30.19 9.31
CA TRP A 231 -12.06 28.75 9.26
C TRP A 231 -10.87 28.19 8.46
N PRO A 232 -10.29 27.05 8.90
CA PRO A 232 -9.37 26.30 8.06
C PRO A 232 -10.00 26.00 6.69
N TYR A 233 -9.19 26.00 5.62
CA TYR A 233 -9.70 25.79 4.26
C TYR A 233 -10.55 24.51 4.12
N VAL A 234 -10.12 23.41 4.76
CA VAL A 234 -10.87 22.15 4.80
C VAL A 234 -12.26 22.30 5.43
N THR A 235 -12.42 23.18 6.42
CA THR A 235 -13.69 23.49 7.08
C THR A 235 -14.57 24.35 6.19
N LYS A 236 -13.98 25.29 5.46
CA LYS A 236 -14.70 26.09 4.45
C LYS A 236 -15.25 25.21 3.33
N VAL A 237 -14.44 24.26 2.84
CA VAL A 237 -14.86 23.28 1.82
C VAL A 237 -15.98 22.39 2.34
N TRP A 238 -15.85 21.86 3.57
CA TRP A 238 -16.93 21.10 4.21
C TRP A 238 -18.21 21.93 4.32
N GLY A 239 -18.15 23.14 4.90
CA GLY A 239 -19.33 23.98 5.09
C GLY A 239 -20.04 24.30 3.77
N MET A 240 -19.30 24.63 2.70
CA MET A 240 -19.91 24.89 1.40
C MET A 240 -20.50 23.64 0.74
N THR A 241 -19.88 22.48 0.94
CA THR A 241 -20.43 21.22 0.44
C THR A 241 -21.69 20.82 1.23
N HIS A 242 -21.71 21.06 2.54
CA HIS A 242 -22.84 20.83 3.43
C HIS A 242 -24.05 21.69 3.04
N GLU A 243 -23.88 23.00 2.90
CA GLU A 243 -24.98 23.87 2.49
C GLU A 243 -25.49 23.57 1.08
N LEU A 244 -24.58 23.17 0.19
CA LEU A 244 -24.97 22.70 -1.14
C LEU A 244 -25.78 21.39 -1.04
N ALA A 245 -25.48 20.50 -0.09
CA ALA A 245 -26.23 19.26 0.10
C ALA A 245 -27.69 19.55 0.46
N HIS A 246 -27.96 20.54 1.33
CA HIS A 246 -29.32 20.98 1.62
C HIS A 246 -30.07 21.43 0.37
N GLN A 247 -29.42 22.12 -0.56
CA GLN A 247 -30.04 22.50 -1.82
C GLN A 247 -30.51 21.29 -2.63
N TYR A 248 -29.78 20.18 -2.59
CA TYR A 248 -30.18 18.94 -3.25
C TYR A 248 -31.27 18.20 -2.47
N GLN A 249 -31.21 18.21 -1.14
CA GLN A 249 -32.30 17.69 -0.30
C GLN A 249 -33.62 18.41 -0.59
N PHE A 250 -33.62 19.74 -0.75
CA PHE A 250 -34.83 20.50 -1.06
C PHE A 250 -35.49 20.06 -2.37
N ARG A 251 -34.69 19.67 -3.39
CA ARG A 251 -35.21 19.17 -4.68
C ARG A 251 -36.00 17.87 -4.54
N VAL A 252 -35.63 17.03 -3.58
CA VAL A 252 -36.24 15.71 -3.34
C VAL A 252 -36.98 15.65 -2.00
N TRP A 253 -37.27 16.79 -1.38
CA TRP A 253 -37.72 16.87 0.02
C TRP A 253 -38.92 15.99 0.31
N LYS A 254 -39.92 15.99 -0.58
CA LYS A 254 -41.15 15.19 -0.45
C LYS A 254 -40.85 13.68 -0.49
N GLN A 255 -40.01 13.24 -1.43
CA GLN A 255 -39.63 11.83 -1.57
C GLN A 255 -38.72 11.41 -0.40
N MET A 256 -37.75 12.25 -0.05
CA MET A 256 -36.78 12.03 1.03
C MET A 256 -37.48 11.83 2.37
N THR A 257 -38.37 12.76 2.76
CA THR A 257 -39.08 12.69 4.05
C THR A 257 -40.08 11.54 4.13
N ALA A 258 -40.57 11.04 2.99
CA ALA A 258 -41.42 9.86 2.91
C ALA A 258 -40.65 8.53 2.92
N SER A 259 -39.31 8.54 2.79
CA SER A 259 -38.49 7.33 2.68
C SER A 259 -38.31 6.64 4.05
N PRO A 260 -38.68 5.34 4.18
CA PRO A 260 -38.34 4.53 5.34
C PRO A 260 -36.83 4.42 5.57
N SER A 261 -36.04 4.31 4.50
CA SER A 261 -34.57 4.34 4.60
C SER A 261 -34.04 5.65 5.17
N TYR A 262 -34.62 6.80 4.81
CA TYR A 262 -34.23 8.08 5.43
C TYR A 262 -34.52 8.10 6.94
N GLN A 263 -35.71 7.63 7.34
CA GLN A 263 -36.08 7.50 8.74
C GLN A 263 -35.12 6.57 9.50
N THR A 264 -34.79 5.42 8.92
CA THR A 264 -33.94 4.39 9.56
C THR A 264 -32.48 4.82 9.65
N LEU A 265 -31.92 5.34 8.56
CA LEU A 265 -30.49 5.65 8.44
C LEU A 265 -30.12 7.00 9.07
N PHE A 266 -31.04 7.97 9.08
CA PHE A 266 -30.76 9.34 9.50
C PHE A 266 -31.67 9.82 10.62
N ASN A 267 -32.62 9.01 11.11
CA ASN A 267 -33.57 9.39 12.16
C ASN A 267 -34.29 10.71 11.86
N ASN A 268 -34.67 10.92 10.59
CA ASN A 268 -35.25 12.18 10.10
C ASN A 268 -34.37 13.42 10.28
N ASN A 269 -33.04 13.27 10.40
CA ASN A 269 -32.13 14.38 10.60
C ASN A 269 -31.53 14.86 9.26
N PRO A 270 -31.97 16.01 8.71
CA PRO A 270 -31.44 16.55 7.46
C PRO A 270 -29.99 17.03 7.58
N GLU A 271 -29.56 17.48 8.76
CA GLU A 271 -28.17 17.90 9.03
C GLU A 271 -27.22 16.72 9.01
N LEU A 272 -27.61 15.59 9.60
CA LEU A 272 -26.81 14.36 9.54
C LEU A 272 -26.69 13.87 8.10
N LEU A 273 -27.78 13.93 7.33
CA LEU A 273 -27.74 13.59 5.91
C LEU A 273 -26.83 14.55 5.13
N ALA A 274 -26.90 15.87 5.37
CA ALA A 274 -26.06 16.85 4.68
C ALA A 274 -24.57 16.63 4.98
N ASN A 275 -24.22 16.28 6.22
CA ASN A 275 -22.87 15.88 6.60
C ASN A 275 -22.41 14.63 5.84
N CYS A 276 -23.25 13.59 5.76
CA CYS A 276 -22.92 12.39 5.00
C CYS A 276 -22.81 12.66 3.48
N MET A 277 -23.66 13.53 2.95
CA MET A 277 -23.56 13.98 1.56
C MET A 277 -22.24 14.72 1.30
N ALA A 278 -21.79 15.59 2.20
CA ALA A 278 -20.48 16.23 2.10
C ALA A 278 -19.33 15.22 2.16
N ALA A 279 -19.42 14.23 3.05
CA ALA A 279 -18.44 13.16 3.18
C ALA A 279 -18.30 12.31 1.90
N THR A 280 -19.41 12.04 1.17
CA THR A 280 -19.33 11.31 -0.13
C THR A 280 -18.54 12.05 -1.20
N ARG A 281 -18.28 13.34 -1.03
CA ARG A 281 -17.46 14.17 -1.93
C ARG A 281 -16.07 14.46 -1.37
N GLY A 282 -15.66 13.75 -0.31
CA GLY A 282 -14.35 13.94 0.34
C GLY A 282 -14.24 15.19 1.21
N ALA A 283 -15.34 15.91 1.42
CA ALA A 283 -15.38 17.09 2.28
C ALA A 283 -15.76 16.68 3.70
N THR A 284 -14.77 16.20 4.46
CA THR A 284 -14.99 15.66 5.81
C THR A 284 -14.60 16.68 6.88
N GLN A 285 -15.59 17.29 7.51
CA GLN A 285 -15.44 17.85 8.86
C GLN A 285 -16.78 17.76 9.61
N ALA A 286 -16.73 17.87 10.93
CA ALA A 286 -17.84 17.75 11.89
C ALA A 286 -18.32 16.32 12.26
N SER A 287 -17.88 15.91 13.46
CA SER A 287 -18.56 15.07 14.46
C SER A 287 -19.76 14.23 13.98
N GLY A 288 -19.48 13.03 13.47
CA GLY A 288 -20.52 12.05 13.11
C GLY A 288 -20.02 11.19 11.97
N GLY A 289 -19.32 10.10 12.30
CA GLY A 289 -18.86 9.15 11.28
C GLY A 289 -20.05 8.54 10.57
N CYS A 290 -20.22 8.85 9.29
CA CYS A 290 -21.25 8.22 8.46
C CYS A 290 -20.83 6.78 8.17
N GLY A 291 -21.69 5.83 8.53
CA GLY A 291 -21.49 4.43 8.18
C GLY A 291 -21.57 4.20 6.66
N PRO A 292 -21.05 3.07 6.14
CA PRO A 292 -21.09 2.75 4.72
C PRO A 292 -22.50 2.82 4.10
N ALA A 293 -23.53 2.39 4.84
CA ALA A 293 -24.92 2.46 4.39
C ALA A 293 -25.43 3.92 4.27
N GLN A 294 -25.07 4.79 5.22
CA GLN A 294 -25.42 6.20 5.17
C GLN A 294 -24.72 6.90 4.00
N LEU A 295 -23.44 6.62 3.78
CA LEU A 295 -22.68 7.17 2.65
C LEU A 295 -23.25 6.71 1.30
N GLY A 296 -23.55 5.42 1.15
CA GLY A 296 -24.14 4.89 -0.08
C GLY A 296 -25.49 5.52 -0.40
N TRP A 297 -26.36 5.67 0.61
CA TRP A 297 -27.66 6.32 0.43
C TRP A 297 -27.53 7.82 0.16
N ALA A 298 -26.68 8.53 0.92
CA ALA A 298 -26.44 9.97 0.77
C ALA A 298 -25.89 10.34 -0.63
N ALA A 299 -25.05 9.47 -1.22
CA ALA A 299 -24.52 9.68 -2.57
C ALA A 299 -25.64 9.77 -3.63
N GLY A 300 -26.74 9.01 -3.46
CA GLY A 300 -27.89 9.03 -4.37
C GLY A 300 -28.62 10.38 -4.41
N ILE A 301 -28.67 11.10 -3.28
CA ILE A 301 -29.37 12.39 -3.20
C ILE A 301 -28.74 13.45 -4.10
N TRP A 302 -27.41 13.41 -4.29
CA TRP A 302 -26.73 14.28 -5.25
C TRP A 302 -27.22 14.11 -6.69
N GLN A 303 -27.74 12.92 -7.01
CA GLN A 303 -28.29 12.58 -8.33
C GLN A 303 -29.83 12.73 -8.37
N GLY A 304 -30.45 13.17 -7.28
CA GLY A 304 -31.90 13.24 -7.14
C GLY A 304 -32.58 11.88 -6.91
N ILE A 305 -31.81 10.86 -6.54
CA ILE A 305 -32.31 9.50 -6.30
C ILE A 305 -32.59 9.34 -4.80
N VAL A 306 -33.82 8.94 -4.48
CA VAL A 306 -34.23 8.57 -3.12
C VAL A 306 -34.56 7.07 -3.10
N ALA A 307 -33.72 6.29 -2.43
CA ALA A 307 -33.98 4.87 -2.22
C ALA A 307 -35.03 4.68 -1.09
N GLY A 308 -35.92 3.71 -1.29
CA GLY A 308 -36.96 3.32 -0.34
C GLY A 308 -36.39 2.74 0.94
#